data_AF-A0A820SBR6-F1
#
_entry.id   AF-A0A820SBR6-F1
#
_cell.length_a   1.000
_cell.length_b   1.000
_cell.length_c   1.000
_cell.angle_alpha   90.00
_cell.angle_beta   90.00
_cell.angle_gamma   90.00
#
_symmetry.space_group_name_H-M   'P 1'
#
loop_
_entity.id
_entity.type
_entity.pdbx_description
1 polymer ?
#
loop_
_entity_poly.entity_id
_entity_poly.type
_entity_poly.pdbx_seq_one_letter_code
_entity_poly.pdbx_strand_id
1 'polypeptide(L)'
;MHLLGELANVTWLRLEDLLKDLDEPDKERQAFVNDTRQFFEQRLSIYEQKRNELENSIKNLTEQMYQLYDELQLPRITFDNNQMTLIEKRNYINGKIDELKNMILERHKKLIQLRQLINIKTKLCGNININIDEVRKSNHF
;
A
#
# COMPACT_ATOMS: atom_id res chain seq x y z
N MET A 1 11.52 12.16 -16.54
CA MET A 1 11.47 13.56 -17.03
C MET A 1 10.88 14.41 -15.91
N HIS A 2 11.68 15.28 -15.28
CA HIS A 2 11.30 16.08 -14.09
C HIS A 2 10.59 17.35 -14.54
N LEU A 3 9.31 17.24 -14.90
CA LEU A 3 8.45 18.36 -15.35
C LEU A 3 8.48 19.55 -14.39
N LEU A 4 8.61 19.30 -13.07
CA LEU A 4 8.71 20.34 -12.05
C LEU A 4 10.05 21.09 -12.06
N GLY A 5 11.16 20.39 -12.33
CA GLY A 5 12.48 21.00 -12.46
C GLY A 5 12.58 21.86 -13.72
N GLU A 6 11.99 21.39 -14.83
CA GLU A 6 11.90 22.15 -16.08
C GLU A 6 11.02 23.40 -15.92
N LEU A 7 9.85 23.29 -15.27
CA LEU A 7 8.99 24.43 -14.97
C LEU A 7 9.66 25.45 -14.05
N ALA A 8 10.35 24.99 -13.00
CA ALA A 8 11.09 25.87 -12.10
C ALA A 8 12.17 26.65 -12.87
N ASN A 9 12.93 25.97 -13.73
CA ASN A 9 13.96 26.60 -14.54
C ASN A 9 13.40 27.66 -15.52
N VAL A 10 12.29 27.36 -16.20
CA VAL A 10 11.61 28.35 -17.08
C VAL A 10 11.11 29.55 -16.29
N THR A 11 10.56 29.32 -15.10
CA THR A 11 10.08 30.38 -14.20
C THR A 11 11.23 31.28 -13.74
N TRP A 12 12.44 30.73 -13.55
CA TRP A 12 13.64 31.49 -13.19
C TRP A 12 14.15 32.39 -14.27
N LEU A 13 14.30 31.86 -15.48
CA LEU A 13 14.72 32.67 -16.62
C LEU A 13 13.75 33.85 -16.81
N ARG A 14 12.46 33.62 -16.57
CA ARG A 14 11.45 34.67 -16.66
C ARG A 14 11.54 35.71 -15.53
N LEU A 15 11.79 35.29 -14.30
CA LEU A 15 11.96 36.20 -13.17
C LEU A 15 13.22 37.06 -13.33
N GLU A 16 14.33 36.47 -13.76
CA GLU A 16 15.58 37.21 -14.03
C GLU A 16 15.38 38.26 -15.13
N ASP A 17 14.67 37.92 -16.20
CA ASP A 17 14.35 38.89 -17.26
C ASP A 17 13.45 40.03 -16.78
N LEU A 18 12.41 39.74 -16.00
CA LEU A 18 11.51 40.77 -15.45
C LEU A 18 12.23 41.71 -14.49
N LEU A 19 13.19 41.18 -13.73
CA LEU A 19 13.95 41.98 -12.79
C LEU A 19 14.96 42.89 -13.48
N LYS A 20 15.48 42.56 -14.68
CA LYS A 20 16.43 43.41 -15.45
C LYS A 20 15.87 44.79 -15.82
N ASP A 21 14.57 44.91 -15.93
CA ASP A 21 13.88 46.16 -16.30
C ASP A 21 13.64 47.11 -15.10
N LEU A 22 13.93 46.68 -13.88
CA LEU A 22 13.81 47.52 -12.68
C LEU A 22 15.02 48.45 -12.53
N ASP A 23 14.83 49.64 -11.96
CA ASP A 23 15.90 50.63 -11.70
C ASP A 23 16.50 50.42 -10.29
N GLU A 24 16.84 49.17 -9.97
CA GLU A 24 17.40 48.76 -8.67
C GLU A 24 18.92 48.56 -8.75
N PRO A 25 19.68 48.78 -7.65
CA PRO A 25 21.11 48.48 -7.63
C PRO A 25 21.35 47.00 -7.95
N ASP A 26 22.27 46.70 -8.88
CA ASP A 26 22.56 45.33 -9.33
C ASP A 26 22.83 44.35 -8.18
N LYS A 27 23.41 44.83 -7.08
CA LYS A 27 23.69 44.01 -5.89
C LYS A 27 22.42 43.60 -5.12
N GLU A 28 21.45 44.49 -4.99
CA GLU A 28 20.18 44.23 -4.27
C GLU A 28 19.29 43.30 -5.10
N ARG A 29 19.23 43.53 -6.41
CA ARG A 29 18.57 42.65 -7.37
C ARG A 29 19.17 41.24 -7.37
N GLN A 30 20.49 41.12 -7.40
CA GLN A 30 21.17 39.82 -7.38
C GLN A 30 20.98 39.09 -6.05
N ALA A 31 20.98 39.81 -4.93
CA ALA A 31 20.70 39.23 -3.60
C ALA A 31 19.26 38.68 -3.55
N PHE A 32 18.28 39.45 -4.00
CA PHE A 32 16.88 39.02 -4.06
C PHE A 32 16.68 37.79 -4.96
N VAL A 33 17.30 37.76 -6.14
CA VAL A 33 17.27 36.60 -7.05
C VAL A 33 17.86 35.36 -6.38
N ASN A 34 19.02 35.51 -5.72
CA ASN A 34 19.70 34.40 -5.08
C ASN A 34 18.89 33.84 -3.90
N ASP A 35 18.35 34.69 -3.04
CA ASP A 35 17.53 34.28 -1.89
C ASP A 35 16.25 33.58 -2.35
N THR A 36 15.60 34.14 -3.38
CA THR A 36 14.40 33.53 -3.97
C THR A 36 14.73 32.18 -4.60
N ARG A 37 15.82 32.07 -5.36
CA ARG A 37 16.27 30.79 -5.93
C ARG A 37 16.51 29.75 -4.84
N GLN A 38 17.26 30.09 -3.80
CA GLN A 38 17.55 29.18 -2.69
C GLN A 38 16.27 28.70 -2.00
N PHE A 39 15.33 29.61 -1.72
CA PHE A 39 14.05 29.25 -1.08
C PHE A 39 13.28 28.19 -1.88
N PHE A 40 13.17 28.38 -3.19
CA PHE A 40 12.43 27.48 -4.05
C PHE A 40 13.16 26.18 -4.34
N GLU A 41 14.50 26.20 -4.49
CA GLU A 41 15.32 24.98 -4.60
C GLU A 41 15.16 24.09 -3.36
N GLN A 42 15.18 24.69 -2.17
CA GLN A 42 14.91 23.99 -0.91
C GLN A 42 13.50 23.38 -0.91
N ARG A 43 12.49 24.13 -1.33
CA ARG A 43 11.10 23.63 -1.42
C ARG A 43 10.98 22.49 -2.43
N LEU A 44 11.57 22.63 -3.62
CA LEU A 44 11.55 21.60 -4.66
C LEU A 44 12.19 20.31 -4.16
N SER A 45 13.35 20.40 -3.52
CA SER A 45 14.03 19.26 -2.89
C SER A 45 13.12 18.54 -1.88
N ILE A 46 12.40 19.28 -1.04
CA ILE A 46 11.45 18.69 -0.08
C ILE A 46 10.30 17.98 -0.81
N TYR A 47 9.75 18.58 -1.87
CA TYR A 47 8.68 17.96 -2.65
C TYR A 47 9.15 16.68 -3.36
N GLU A 48 10.33 16.70 -3.95
CA GLU A 48 10.93 15.53 -4.60
C GLU A 48 11.19 14.41 -3.60
N GLN A 49 11.72 14.73 -2.41
CA GLN A 49 11.89 13.76 -1.34
C GLN A 49 10.55 13.12 -0.94
N LYS A 50 9.53 13.94 -0.64
CA LYS A 50 8.20 13.44 -0.26
C LYS A 50 7.54 12.61 -1.35
N ARG A 51 7.74 13.00 -2.62
CA ARG A 51 7.26 12.24 -3.77
C ARG A 51 7.94 10.87 -3.83
N ASN A 52 9.25 10.81 -3.68
CA ASN A 52 10.01 9.55 -3.68
C ASN A 52 9.59 8.65 -2.50
N GLU A 53 9.38 9.23 -1.31
CA GLU A 53 8.85 8.50 -0.15
C GLU A 53 7.47 7.90 -0.45
N LEU A 54 6.59 8.66 -1.11
CA LEU A 54 5.26 8.19 -1.50
C LEU A 54 5.32 7.08 -2.57
N GLU A 55 6.17 7.23 -3.59
CA GLU A 55 6.38 6.20 -4.62
C GLU A 55 6.93 4.90 -4.02
N ASN A 56 7.89 4.99 -3.10
CA ASN A 56 8.41 3.84 -2.36
C ASN A 56 7.33 3.19 -1.47
N SER A 57 6.51 4.00 -0.79
CA SER A 57 5.39 3.49 0.01
C SER A 57 4.39 2.73 -0.85
N ILE A 58 4.03 3.25 -2.02
CA ILE A 58 3.12 2.59 -2.98
C ILE A 58 3.72 1.27 -3.45
N LYS A 59 5.01 1.22 -3.77
CA LYS A 59 5.70 -0.01 -4.17
C LYS A 59 5.61 -1.07 -3.08
N ASN A 60 5.99 -0.73 -1.85
CA ASN A 60 5.97 -1.65 -0.71
C ASN A 60 4.54 -2.16 -0.42
N LEU A 61 3.53 -1.29 -0.49
CA LEU A 61 2.13 -1.68 -0.31
C LEU A 61 1.65 -2.59 -1.45
N THR A 62 2.06 -2.30 -2.68
CA THR A 62 1.72 -3.15 -3.83
C THR A 62 2.28 -4.56 -3.68
N GLU A 63 3.53 -4.68 -3.21
CA GLU A 63 4.15 -5.98 -2.92
C GLU A 63 3.39 -6.73 -1.81
N GLN A 64 3.02 -6.06 -0.72
CA GLN A 64 2.18 -6.64 0.33
C GLN A 64 0.82 -7.11 -0.20
N MET A 65 0.17 -6.30 -1.04
CA MET A 65 -1.11 -6.66 -1.65
C MET A 65 -0.97 -7.93 -2.51
N TYR A 66 0.09 -8.04 -3.31
CA TYR A 66 0.32 -9.24 -4.12
C TYR A 66 0.64 -10.48 -3.28
N GLN A 67 1.37 -10.34 -2.18
CA GLN A 67 1.57 -11.45 -1.24
C GLN A 67 0.24 -11.96 -0.67
N LEU A 68 -0.69 -11.06 -0.33
CA LEU A 68 -2.03 -11.45 0.15
C LEU A 68 -2.87 -12.11 -0.95
N TYR A 69 -2.77 -11.64 -2.20
CA TYR A 69 -3.40 -12.32 -3.34
C TYR A 69 -2.88 -13.76 -3.48
N ASP A 70 -1.57 -13.95 -3.39
CA ASP A 70 -0.94 -15.27 -3.49
C ASP A 70 -1.36 -16.20 -2.33
N GLU A 71 -1.38 -15.69 -1.08
CA GLU A 71 -1.84 -16.43 0.10
C GLU A 71 -3.29 -16.89 -0.05
N LEU A 72 -4.14 -16.03 -0.62
CA LEU A 72 -5.54 -16.34 -0.87
C LEU A 72 -5.77 -17.17 -2.15
N GLN A 73 -4.72 -17.41 -2.95
CA GLN A 73 -4.76 -18.02 -4.29
C GLN A 73 -5.74 -17.30 -5.23
N LEU A 74 -5.75 -15.98 -5.16
CA LEU A 74 -6.59 -15.12 -5.97
C LEU A 74 -5.78 -14.55 -7.14
N PRO A 75 -6.42 -14.28 -8.30
CA PRO A 75 -5.75 -13.62 -9.41
C PRO A 75 -5.33 -12.21 -8.98
N ARG A 76 -4.07 -11.85 -9.26
CA ARG A 76 -3.55 -10.51 -9.00
C ARG A 76 -4.26 -9.50 -9.90
N ILE A 77 -4.74 -8.42 -9.31
CA ILE A 77 -5.35 -7.31 -10.04
C ILE A 77 -4.31 -6.19 -10.18
N THR A 78 -4.05 -5.79 -11.42
CA THR A 78 -3.23 -4.61 -11.73
C THR A 78 -4.13 -3.41 -11.94
N PHE A 79 -3.68 -2.24 -11.51
CA PHE A 79 -4.36 -0.97 -11.80
C PHE A 79 -3.61 -0.20 -12.89
N ASP A 80 -4.34 0.62 -13.66
CA ASP A 80 -3.73 1.46 -14.68
C ASP A 80 -2.89 2.55 -14.02
N ASN A 81 -1.60 2.57 -14.36
CA ASN A 81 -0.65 3.51 -13.79
C ASN A 81 -0.83 4.94 -14.30
N ASN A 82 -1.55 5.16 -15.40
CA ASN A 82 -1.64 6.47 -16.03
C ASN A 82 -2.89 7.27 -15.66
N GLN A 83 -3.85 6.66 -14.95
CA GLN A 83 -5.16 7.28 -14.67
C GLN A 83 -5.34 7.78 -13.24
N MET A 84 -4.38 7.54 -12.34
CA MET A 84 -4.49 7.89 -10.92
C MET A 84 -3.29 8.69 -10.43
N THR A 85 -3.55 9.67 -9.57
CA THR A 85 -2.50 10.34 -8.79
C THR A 85 -1.84 9.36 -7.82
N LEU A 86 -0.63 9.67 -7.34
CA LEU A 86 0.06 8.84 -6.37
C LEU A 86 -0.75 8.64 -5.07
N ILE A 87 -1.49 9.68 -4.64
CA ILE A 87 -2.30 9.60 -3.42
C ILE A 87 -3.48 8.64 -3.63
N GLU A 88 -4.18 8.75 -4.76
CA GLU A 88 -5.29 7.85 -5.10
C GLU A 88 -4.81 6.40 -5.21
N LYS A 89 -3.65 6.16 -5.84
CA LYS A 89 -3.02 4.83 -5.91
C LYS A 89 -2.79 4.24 -4.53
N ARG A 90 -2.18 5.01 -3.62
CA ARG A 90 -1.91 4.56 -2.25
C ARG A 90 -3.21 4.19 -1.52
N ASN A 91 -4.24 5.02 -1.64
CA ASN A 91 -5.54 4.78 -0.99
C ASN A 91 -6.24 3.55 -1.55
N TYR A 92 -6.21 3.38 -2.88
CA TYR A 92 -6.75 2.20 -3.55
C TYR A 92 -6.08 0.91 -3.05
N ILE A 93 -4.74 0.88 -3.02
CA ILE A 93 -3.98 -0.30 -2.58
C ILE A 93 -4.29 -0.61 -1.12
N ASN A 94 -4.33 0.38 -0.24
CA ASN A 94 -4.69 0.18 1.16
C ASN A 94 -6.09 -0.42 1.31
N GLY A 95 -7.08 0.10 0.59
CA GLY A 95 -8.43 -0.46 0.60
C GLY A 95 -8.46 -1.93 0.16
N LYS A 96 -7.68 -2.29 -0.88
CA LYS A 96 -7.56 -3.67 -1.33
C LYS A 96 -6.86 -4.57 -0.32
N ILE A 97 -5.80 -4.09 0.33
CA ILE A 97 -5.14 -4.83 1.41
C ILE A 97 -6.13 -5.13 2.54
N ASP A 98 -6.94 -4.15 2.94
CA ASP A 98 -7.92 -4.31 4.03
C ASP A 98 -9.01 -5.32 3.65
N GLU A 99 -9.51 -5.28 2.42
CA GLU A 99 -10.43 -6.29 1.89
C GLU A 99 -9.82 -7.70 1.96
N LEU A 100 -8.58 -7.88 1.47
CA LEU A 100 -7.91 -9.19 1.46
C LEU A 100 -7.65 -9.70 2.88
N LYS A 101 -7.22 -8.84 3.81
CA LYS A 101 -7.04 -9.21 5.23
C LYS A 101 -8.34 -9.68 5.87
N ASN A 102 -9.45 -9.01 5.57
CA ASN A 102 -10.77 -9.45 6.04
C ASN A 102 -11.16 -10.82 5.47
N MET A 103 -10.86 -11.08 4.19
CA MET A 103 -11.09 -12.40 3.60
C MET A 103 -10.28 -13.51 4.29
N ILE A 104 -9.00 -13.26 4.62
CA ILE A 104 -8.15 -14.20 5.37
C ILE A 104 -8.76 -14.47 6.75
N LEU A 105 -9.17 -13.42 7.45
CA LEU A 105 -9.77 -13.53 8.78
C LEU A 105 -11.04 -14.41 8.75
N GLU A 106 -11.91 -14.19 7.76
CA GLU A 106 -13.14 -14.99 7.61
C GLU A 106 -12.84 -16.46 7.24
N ARG A 107 -11.84 -16.71 6.38
CA ARG A 107 -11.37 -18.09 6.11
C ARG A 107 -10.84 -18.75 7.37
N HIS A 108 -10.08 -18.02 8.19
CA HIS A 108 -9.53 -18.53 9.44
C HIS A 108 -10.62 -18.90 10.45
N LYS A 109 -11.65 -18.04 10.62
CA LYS A 109 -12.82 -18.35 11.47
C LYS A 109 -13.53 -19.63 11.03
N LYS A 110 -13.75 -19.80 9.73
CA LYS A 110 -14.37 -21.02 9.17
C LYS A 110 -13.51 -22.27 9.42
N LEU A 111 -12.19 -22.16 9.28
CA LEU A 111 -11.27 -23.28 9.56
C LEU A 111 -11.32 -23.70 11.03
N ILE A 112 -11.41 -22.76 11.97
CA ILE A 112 -11.57 -23.07 13.40
C ILE A 112 -12.88 -23.83 13.64
N GLN A 113 -13.99 -23.36 13.07
CA GLN A 113 -15.29 -24.02 13.19
C GLN A 113 -15.26 -25.45 12.61
N LEU A 114 -14.66 -25.64 11.44
CA LEU A 114 -14.49 -26.97 10.84
C LEU A 114 -13.65 -27.90 11.71
N ARG A 115 -12.55 -27.41 12.30
CA ARG A 115 -11.72 -28.20 13.23
C ARG A 115 -12.52 -28.63 14.47
N GLN A 116 -13.36 -27.75 15.01
CA GLN A 116 -14.24 -28.10 16.13
C GLN A 116 -15.24 -29.20 15.74
N LEU A 117 -15.90 -29.08 14.59
CA LEU A 117 -16.84 -30.08 14.09
C LEU A 117 -16.16 -31.44 13.84
N ILE A 118 -14.97 -31.45 13.26
CA ILE A 118 -14.19 -32.68 13.06
C ILE A 118 -13.88 -33.34 14.41
N ASN A 119 -13.46 -32.57 15.41
CA ASN A 119 -13.16 -33.10 16.74
C ASN A 119 -14.40 -33.72 17.41
N ILE A 120 -15.56 -33.05 17.32
CA ILE A 120 -16.84 -33.60 17.82
C ILE A 120 -17.16 -34.92 17.12
N LYS A 121 -17.07 -34.96 15.78
CA LYS A 121 -17.33 -36.19 15.00
C LYS A 121 -16.39 -37.33 15.40
N THR A 122 -15.09 -37.07 15.53
CA THR A 122 -14.11 -38.08 15.94
C THR A 122 -14.43 -38.65 17.32
N LYS A 123 -14.81 -37.81 18.29
CA LYS A 123 -15.25 -38.26 19.62
C LYS A 123 -16.51 -39.14 19.55
N LEU A 124 -17.51 -38.73 18.77
CA LEU A 124 -18.73 -39.51 18.59
C LEU A 124 -18.45 -40.88 17.96
N CYS A 125 -17.64 -40.95 16.91
CA CYS A 125 -17.24 -42.21 16.28
C CYS A 125 -16.48 -43.13 17.25
N GLY A 126 -15.58 -42.56 18.07
CA GLY A 126 -14.89 -43.31 19.12
C GLY A 126 -15.85 -43.91 20.14
N ASN A 127 -16.82 -43.12 20.62
CA ASN A 127 -17.83 -43.57 21.58
C ASN A 127 -18.74 -44.67 21.00
N ILE A 128 -19.10 -44.58 19.71
CA ILE A 128 -19.90 -45.61 19.03
C ILE A 128 -19.14 -46.94 18.98
N ASN A 129 -17.84 -46.92 18.65
CA ASN A 129 -17.04 -48.15 18.62
C ASN A 129 -16.94 -48.82 19.99
N ILE A 130 -16.75 -48.04 21.07
CA ILE A 130 -16.73 -48.56 22.44
C ILE A 130 -18.05 -49.26 22.77
N ASN A 131 -19.18 -48.63 22.44
CA ASN A 131 -20.51 -49.17 22.73
C ASN A 131 -20.81 -50.45 21.93
N ILE A 132 -20.36 -50.54 20.67
CA ILE A 132 -20.48 -51.77 19.86
C ILE A 132 -19.65 -52.92 20.44
N ASP A 133 -18.43 -52.64 20.91
CA ASP A 133 -17.57 -53.65 21.52
C ASP A 133 -18.11 -54.14 22.86
N GLU A 134 -18.73 -53.26 23.66
CA GLU A 134 -19.44 -53.63 24.88
C GLU A 134 -20.64 -54.53 24.57
N VAL A 135 -21.49 -54.17 23.61
CA VAL A 135 -22.63 -55.01 23.18
C VAL A 135 -22.18 -56.37 22.63
N ARG A 136 -21.07 -56.43 21.88
CA ARG A 136 -20.50 -57.71 21.41
C ARG A 136 -20.02 -58.60 22.55
N LYS A 137 -19.39 -58.02 23.59
CA LYS A 137 -18.98 -58.76 24.80
C LYS A 137 -20.18 -59.24 25.61
N SER A 138 -21.27 -58.49 25.63
CA SER A 138 -22.52 -58.86 26.33
C SER A 138 -23.30 -59.98 25.62
N ASN A 139 -23.21 -60.09 24.29
CA ASN A 139 -23.95 -61.07 23.48
C ASN A 139 -23.18 -62.38 23.20
N HIS A 140 -22.08 -62.65 23.92
CA HIS A 140 -21.32 -63.91 23.83
C HIS A 140 -21.51 -64.83 25.06
N PHE A 141 -22.68 -64.75 25.70
CA PHE A 141 -23.17 -65.72 26.68
C PHE A 141 -24.27 -66.59 26.10
#